data_AF-A0A847BG48-F1
#
_entry.id   AF-A0A847BG48-F1
#
_cell.length_a   1.000
_cell.length_b   1.000
_cell.length_c   1.000
_cell.angle_alpha   90.00
_cell.angle_beta   90.00
_cell.angle_gamma   90.00
#
_symmetry.space_group_name_H-M   'P 1'
#
loop_
_entity.id
_entity.type
_entity.pdbx_description
1 polymer ?
#
loop_
_entity_poly.entity_id
_entity_poly.type
_entity_poly.pdbx_seq_one_letter_code
_entity_poly.pdbx_strand_id
1 'polypeptide(L)'
;MQTSSAAPRLSRLPVARLAFRPLFLLAALFSVLSMVVWFAFWHGDILLRPHGGLMFWHQHEMLFGFAAAVVAGFLLTAVQNWTGLPSLRGGPLLGLVALW
;
A
#
# COMPACT_ATOMS: atom_id res chain seq x y z
N MET A 1 7.17 25.76 -32.21
CA MET A 1 7.44 24.31 -32.08
C MET A 1 7.13 23.88 -30.64
N GLN A 2 5.96 23.27 -30.41
CA GLN A 2 5.63 22.65 -29.11
C GLN A 2 6.32 21.29 -29.07
N THR A 3 7.34 21.15 -28.24
CA THR A 3 7.95 19.85 -27.99
C THR A 3 6.98 19.04 -27.13
N SER A 4 6.20 18.15 -27.75
CA SER A 4 5.46 17.11 -27.02
C SER A 4 6.47 16.22 -26.29
N SER A 5 6.78 16.57 -25.05
CA SER A 5 7.51 15.70 -24.14
C SER A 5 6.68 14.44 -23.93
N ALA A 6 7.11 13.34 -24.55
CA ALA A 6 6.48 12.04 -24.40
C ALA A 6 6.68 11.57 -22.96
N ALA A 7 5.74 11.92 -22.08
CA ALA A 7 5.73 11.45 -20.71
C ALA A 7 5.86 9.91 -20.69
N PRO A 8 6.75 9.33 -19.86
CA PRO A 8 7.04 7.91 -19.87
C PRO A 8 5.75 7.10 -19.70
N ARG A 9 5.58 6.00 -20.46
CA ARG A 9 4.33 5.23 -20.56
C ARG A 9 3.69 4.88 -19.21
N LEU A 10 4.50 4.66 -18.17
CA LEU A 10 4.05 4.39 -16.80
C LEU A 10 3.22 5.52 -16.17
N SER A 11 3.46 6.79 -16.53
CA SER A 11 2.69 7.94 -16.05
C SER A 11 1.25 7.99 -16.57
N ARG A 12 0.91 7.18 -17.59
CA ARG A 12 -0.46 7.08 -18.13
C ARG A 12 -1.34 6.11 -17.36
N LEU A 13 -0.76 5.19 -16.57
CA LEU A 13 -1.52 4.25 -15.77
C LEU A 13 -2.26 5.00 -14.64
N PRO A 14 -3.59 4.85 -14.49
CA PRO A 14 -4.36 5.55 -13.47
C PRO A 14 -3.83 5.31 -12.05
N VAL A 15 -3.28 4.13 -11.81
CA VAL A 15 -2.71 3.68 -10.53
C VAL A 15 -1.38 4.37 -10.21
N ALA A 16 -0.63 4.86 -11.21
CA ALA A 16 0.68 5.48 -11.01
C ALA A 16 0.65 7.03 -11.00
N ARG A 17 -0.54 7.64 -11.17
CA ARG A 17 -0.71 9.11 -11.22
C ARG A 17 -0.78 9.79 -9.86
N LEU A 18 -1.32 9.10 -8.86
CA LEU A 18 -1.46 9.62 -7.50
C LEU A 18 -1.11 8.51 -6.51
N ALA A 19 -0.16 8.76 -5.61
CA ALA A 19 0.28 7.83 -4.57
C ALA A 19 -0.87 7.29 -3.69
N PHE A 20 -1.95 8.07 -3.60
CA PHE A 20 -3.18 7.69 -2.91
C PHE A 20 -3.82 6.41 -3.45
N ARG A 21 -3.75 6.14 -4.75
CA ARG A 21 -4.49 5.01 -5.35
C ARG A 21 -3.82 3.65 -5.09
N PRO A 22 -2.51 3.45 -5.33
CA PRO A 22 -1.89 2.14 -5.17
C PRO A 22 -1.80 1.73 -3.70
N LEU A 23 -1.35 2.61 -2.81
CA LEU A 23 -1.13 2.26 -1.40
C LEU A 23 -2.44 1.97 -0.65
N PHE A 24 -3.50 2.75 -0.88
CA PHE A 24 -4.80 2.46 -0.26
C PHE A 24 -5.46 1.20 -0.85
N LEU A 25 -5.29 0.94 -2.16
CA LEU A 25 -5.79 -0.31 -2.76
C LEU A 25 -5.05 -1.52 -2.20
N LEU A 26 -3.73 -1.42 -2.05
CA LEU A 26 -2.93 -2.48 -1.45
C LEU A 26 -3.26 -2.68 0.03
N ALA A 27 -3.45 -1.61 0.80
CA ALA A 27 -3.91 -1.68 2.18
C ALA A 27 -5.27 -2.39 2.28
N ALA A 28 -6.23 -2.05 1.42
CA ALA A 28 -7.54 -2.69 1.38
C ALA A 28 -7.45 -4.17 1.01
N LEU A 29 -6.68 -4.52 -0.03
CA LEU A 29 -6.48 -5.90 -0.46
C LEU A 29 -5.81 -6.72 0.65
N PHE A 30 -4.74 -6.19 1.24
CA PHE A 30 -4.03 -6.82 2.34
C PHE A 30 -4.94 -7.02 3.56
N SER A 31 -5.79 -6.04 3.89
CA SER A 31 -6.76 -6.16 4.98
C SER A 31 -7.74 -7.31 4.74
N VAL A 32 -8.27 -7.44 3.52
CA VAL A 32 -9.14 -8.56 3.14
C VAL A 32 -8.43 -9.90 3.29
N LEU A 33 -7.20 -10.02 2.77
CA LEU A 33 -6.42 -11.26 2.88
C LEU A 33 -6.11 -11.62 4.34
N SER A 34 -5.71 -10.64 5.15
CA SER A 34 -5.40 -10.84 6.55
C SER A 34 -6.64 -11.26 7.35
N MET A 35 -7.81 -10.69 7.04
CA MET A 35 -9.08 -11.11 7.64
C MET A 35 -9.49 -12.53 7.22
N VAL A 36 -9.26 -12.94 5.96
CA VAL A 36 -9.52 -14.31 5.52
C VAL A 36 -8.70 -15.32 6.33
N VAL A 37 -7.40 -15.06 6.51
CA VAL A 37 -6.53 -15.90 7.34
C VAL A 37 -6.99 -15.89 8.80
N TRP A 38 -7.41 -14.73 9.30
CA TRP A 38 -7.92 -14.59 10.66
C TRP A 38 -9.19 -15.40 10.91
N PHE A 39 -10.16 -15.35 10.00
CA PHE A 39 -11.39 -16.14 10.11
C PHE A 39 -11.14 -17.64 9.98
N ALA A 40 -10.28 -18.06 9.05
CA ALA A 40 -9.95 -19.46 8.87
C ALA A 40 -9.24 -20.07 10.10
N PHE A 41 -8.51 -19.26 10.88
CA PHE A 41 -8.03 -19.69 12.19
C PHE A 41 -9.14 -19.96 13.20
N TRP A 42 -10.12 -19.07 13.31
CA TRP A 42 -11.24 -19.26 14.24
C TRP A 42 -12.13 -20.44 13.86
N HIS A 43 -12.22 -20.78 12.57
CA HIS A 43 -12.89 -22.00 12.11
C HIS A 43 -12.07 -23.28 12.30
N GLY A 44 -10.80 -23.18 12.70
CA GLY A 44 -9.91 -24.34 12.88
C GLY A 44 -9.32 -24.90 11.59
N ASP A 45 -9.52 -24.21 10.45
CA ASP A 45 -9.08 -24.66 9.12
C ASP A 45 -7.58 -24.44 8.87
N ILE A 46 -6.89 -23.75 9.78
CA ILE A 46 -5.50 -23.32 9.61
C ILE A 46 -4.58 -23.87 10.70
N LEU A 47 -3.56 -24.63 10.28
CA LEU A 47 -2.44 -25.09 11.11
C LEU A 47 -1.24 -24.12 11.08
N LEU A 48 -1.48 -22.82 10.86
CA LEU A 48 -0.42 -21.81 10.97
C LEU A 48 -0.01 -21.66 12.43
N ARG A 49 1.27 -21.91 12.71
CA ARG A 49 1.91 -21.70 14.01
C ARG A 49 3.04 -20.67 13.88
N PRO A 50 2.72 -19.39 13.61
CA PRO A 50 3.73 -18.35 13.58
C PRO A 50 4.38 -18.18 14.96
N HIS A 51 5.63 -17.73 14.97
CA HIS A 51 6.34 -17.43 16.20
C HIS A 51 5.60 -16.31 16.96
N GLY A 52 5.32 -16.54 18.25
CA GLY A 52 4.49 -15.64 19.05
C GLY A 52 2.97 -15.93 19.00
N GLY A 53 2.55 -16.92 18.20
CA GLY A 53 1.14 -17.30 18.07
C GLY A 53 0.35 -16.41 17.12
N LEU A 54 -0.89 -16.82 16.81
CA LEU A 54 -1.66 -16.15 15.76
C LEU A 54 -2.15 -14.74 16.15
N MET A 55 -2.37 -14.49 17.45
CA MET A 55 -2.68 -13.13 17.91
C MET A 55 -1.55 -12.15 17.64
N PHE A 56 -0.31 -12.56 17.95
CA PHE A 56 0.86 -11.74 17.65
C PHE A 56 0.98 -11.48 16.15
N TRP A 57 0.82 -12.52 15.33
CA TRP A 57 0.80 -12.38 13.87
C TRP A 57 -0.26 -11.38 13.41
N HIS A 58 -1.50 -11.52 13.87
CA HIS A 58 -2.60 -10.63 13.48
C HIS A 58 -2.32 -9.17 13.83
N GLN A 59 -1.84 -8.90 15.05
CA GLN A 59 -1.45 -7.56 15.47
C GLN A 59 -0.30 -6.99 14.62
N HIS A 60 0.70 -7.82 14.33
CA HIS A 60 1.82 -7.46 13.48
C HIS A 60 1.37 -7.09 12.06
N GLU A 61 0.53 -7.90 11.43
CA GLU A 61 0.01 -7.63 10.09
C GLU A 61 -0.85 -6.35 10.05
N MET A 62 -1.68 -6.11 11.07
CA MET A 62 -2.49 -4.88 11.14
C MET A 62 -1.64 -3.62 11.33
N LEU A 63 -0.55 -3.69 12.09
CA LEU A 63 0.31 -2.54 12.37
C LEU A 63 1.30 -2.26 11.23
N PHE A 64 2.04 -3.26 10.79
CA PHE A 64 3.13 -3.08 9.83
C PHE A 64 2.70 -3.30 8.38
N GLY A 65 1.71 -4.14 8.12
CA GLY A 65 1.12 -4.28 6.79
C GLY A 65 0.12 -3.15 6.55
N PHE A 66 -1.05 -3.25 7.19
CA PHE A 66 -2.17 -2.34 6.93
C PHE A 66 -1.88 -0.89 7.33
N ALA A 67 -1.54 -0.61 8.60
CA ALA A 67 -1.41 0.77 9.06
C ALA A 67 -0.22 1.49 8.40
N ALA A 68 0.91 0.82 8.18
CA ALA A 68 2.04 1.42 7.47
C ALA A 68 1.66 1.83 6.03
N ALA A 69 0.90 1.00 5.30
CA ALA A 69 0.42 1.33 3.96
C ALA A 69 -0.46 2.58 3.94
N VAL A 70 -1.40 2.65 4.88
CA VAL A 70 -2.33 3.79 5.03
C VAL A 70 -1.56 5.05 5.41
N VAL A 71 -0.64 4.97 6.38
CA VAL A 71 0.19 6.11 6.80
C VAL A 71 1.05 6.60 5.64
N ALA A 72 1.73 5.71 4.90
CA ALA A 72 2.53 6.07 3.74
C ALA A 72 1.67 6.76 2.65
N GLY A 73 0.50 6.17 2.32
CA GLY A 73 -0.42 6.75 1.33
C GLY A 73 -0.96 8.11 1.75
N PHE A 74 -1.30 8.26 3.04
CA PHE A 74 -1.76 9.52 3.62
C PHE A 74 -0.66 10.58 3.58
N LEU A 75 0.55 10.28 4.05
CA LEU A 75 1.67 11.23 4.10
C LEU A 75 2.07 11.72 2.70
N LEU A 76 2.14 10.82 1.72
CA LEU A 76 2.45 11.20 0.34
C LEU A 76 1.41 12.16 -0.27
N THR A 77 0.18 12.11 0.24
CA THR A 77 -0.91 12.99 -0.19
C THR A 77 -0.94 14.29 0.63
N ALA A 78 -0.78 14.19 1.95
CA ALA A 78 -0.80 15.31 2.88
C ALA A 78 0.37 16.27 2.64
N VAL A 79 1.58 15.75 2.44
CA VAL A 79 2.78 16.57 2.16
C VAL A 79 2.59 17.37 0.87
N GLN A 80 2.03 16.75 -0.18
CA GLN A 80 1.71 17.46 -1.42
C GLN A 80 0.71 18.60 -1.18
N ASN A 81 -0.32 18.36 -0.38
CA ASN A 81 -1.35 19.35 -0.07
C ASN A 81 -0.80 20.53 0.74
N TRP A 82 0.10 20.29 1.69
CA TRP A 82 0.66 21.33 2.56
C TRP A 82 1.79 22.13 1.90
N THR A 83 2.65 21.46 1.14
CA THR A 83 3.84 22.10 0.54
C THR A 83 3.58 22.68 -0.85
N GLY A 84 2.51 22.23 -1.53
CA GLY A 84 2.26 22.55 -2.94
C GLY A 84 3.27 21.92 -3.91
N LEU A 85 4.27 21.19 -3.41
CA LEU A 85 5.27 20.51 -4.23
C LEU A 85 4.71 19.19 -4.77
N PRO A 86 5.06 18.80 -6.01
CA PRO A 86 4.60 17.54 -6.58
C PRO A 86 5.09 16.34 -5.76
N SER A 87 4.17 15.44 -5.37
CA SER A 87 4.51 14.18 -4.71
C SER A 87 5.22 13.20 -5.65
N LEU A 88 5.75 12.11 -5.09
CA LEU A 88 6.35 11.00 -5.83
C LEU A 88 5.34 10.42 -6.85
N ARG A 89 5.79 10.28 -8.10
CA ARG A 89 5.00 9.76 -9.23
C ARG A 89 5.84 8.79 -10.05
N GLY A 90 5.18 7.85 -10.73
CA GLY A 90 5.86 6.93 -11.66
C GLY A 90 6.83 5.96 -10.95
N GLY A 91 8.05 5.83 -11.49
CA GLY A 91 9.05 4.84 -11.04
C GLY A 91 9.38 4.87 -9.54
N PRO A 92 9.72 6.04 -8.96
CA PRO A 92 10.01 6.15 -7.52
C PRO A 92 8.83 5.74 -6.61
N LEU A 93 7.60 6.03 -7.02
CA LEU A 93 6.40 5.60 -6.29
C LEU A 93 6.24 4.08 -6.33
N LEU A 94 6.47 3.46 -7.50
CA LEU A 94 6.42 2.00 -7.62
C LEU A 94 7.52 1.32 -6.81
N GLY A 95 8.71 1.91 -6.74
CA GLY A 95 9.79 1.41 -5.88
C GLY A 95 9.40 1.41 -4.40
N LEU A 96 8.77 2.49 -3.93
CA LEU A 96 8.27 2.57 -2.56
C LEU A 96 7.12 1.57 -2.30
N VAL A 97 6.22 1.42 -3.27
CA VAL A 97 5.12 0.44 -3.21
C VAL A 97 5.63 -1.01 -3.20
N ALA A 98 6.73 -1.30 -3.88
CA ALA A 98 7.31 -2.65 -3.92
C ALA A 98 8.19 -2.96 -2.70
N LEU A 99 8.70 -1.92 -2.03
CA LEU A 99 9.44 -2.06 -0.78
C LEU A 99 8.50 -2.36 0.41
N TRP A 100 7.29 -1.82 0.35
CA TRP A 100 6.19 -2.20 1.23
C TRP A 100 5.67 -3.59 0.85
#